data_AF-A0A485CA89-F1
#
_entry.id   AF-A0A485CA89-F1
#
_cell.length_a   1.000
_cell.length_b   1.000
_cell.length_c   1.000
_cell.angle_alpha   90.00
_cell.angle_beta   90.00
_cell.angle_gamma   90.00
#
_symmetry.space_group_name_H-M   'P 1'
#
loop_
_entity.id
_entity.type
_entity.pdbx_description
1 polymer ?
#
loop_
_entity_poly.entity_id
_entity_poly.type
_entity_poly.pdbx_seq_one_letter_code
_entity_poly.pdbx_strand_id
1 'polypeptide(L)'
;MPKPAACCTPDAAAALEKSLRIARLAGLHLQVLDAYRPQQAQQLLWNACPNQDYVVPIALGSNHSRGTAIDVTLLDESGQPLDMGTAFDEMDDLSHPYHPAVPPRRSASSPAAERRDVWRRL
;
A
#
# COMPACT_ATOMS: atom_id res chain seq x y z
N MET A 1 -18.94 -14.44 11.61
CA MET A 1 -17.65 -14.41 10.87
C MET A 1 -16.72 -13.47 11.61
N PRO A 2 -15.51 -13.89 12.01
CA PRO A 2 -14.51 -12.95 12.53
C PRO A 2 -14.16 -11.93 11.44
N LYS A 3 -13.94 -10.68 11.84
CA LYS A 3 -13.44 -9.66 10.91
C LYS A 3 -11.97 -9.98 10.60
N PRO A 4 -11.52 -9.78 9.35
CA PRO A 4 -10.10 -9.88 9.03
C PRO A 4 -9.31 -8.89 9.89
N ALA A 5 -8.17 -9.32 10.40
CA ALA A 5 -7.29 -8.51 11.25
C ALA A 5 -5.91 -8.40 10.58
N ALA A 6 -5.37 -7.19 10.59
CA ALA A 6 -4.00 -6.91 10.18
C ALA A 6 -3.13 -6.75 11.43
N CYS A 7 -2.07 -7.54 11.55
CA CYS A 7 -1.11 -7.46 12.65
C CYS A 7 0.10 -6.64 12.24
N CYS A 8 0.63 -5.81 13.14
CA CYS A 8 1.85 -5.05 12.95
C CYS A 8 2.46 -4.70 14.32
N THR A 9 3.68 -4.14 14.34
CA THR A 9 4.27 -3.65 15.58
C THR A 9 3.53 -2.41 16.09
N PRO A 10 3.63 -2.07 17.40
CA PRO A 10 3.02 -0.86 17.94
C PRO A 10 3.46 0.42 17.22
N ASP A 11 4.73 0.50 16.82
CA ASP A 11 5.27 1.66 16.10
C ASP A 11 4.66 1.79 14.69
N ALA A 12 4.52 0.67 13.98
CA ALA A 12 3.85 0.64 12.67
C ALA A 12 2.36 1.00 12.80
N ALA A 13 1.68 0.54 13.86
CA ALA A 13 0.31 0.93 14.16
C ALA A 13 0.18 2.45 14.42
N ALA A 14 1.07 3.02 15.23
CA ALA A 14 1.09 4.46 15.51
C ALA A 14 1.35 5.30 14.26
N ALA A 15 2.25 4.83 13.38
CA ALA A 15 2.49 5.45 12.08
C ALA A 15 1.25 5.36 11.17
N LEU A 16 0.60 4.20 11.10
CA LEU A 16 -0.64 4.01 10.33
C LEU A 16 -1.75 4.93 10.83
N GLU A 17 -1.92 5.08 12.15
CA GLU A 17 -2.89 6.02 12.71
C GLU A 17 -2.62 7.47 12.30
N LYS A 18 -1.35 7.87 12.24
CA LYS A 18 -0.96 9.20 11.74
C LYS A 18 -1.34 9.35 10.26
N SER A 19 -1.02 8.36 9.43
CA SER A 19 -1.37 8.36 8.00
C SER A 19 -2.88 8.38 7.78
N LEU A 20 -3.66 7.64 8.59
CA LEU A 20 -5.12 7.68 8.60
C LEU A 20 -5.67 9.07 8.90
N ARG A 21 -5.11 9.77 9.90
CA ARG A 21 -5.52 11.14 10.23
C ARG A 21 -5.26 12.10 9.06
N ILE A 22 -4.09 11.98 8.43
CA ILE A 22 -3.74 12.87 7.32
C ILE A 22 -4.61 12.58 6.08
N ALA A 23 -4.84 11.32 5.74
CA ALA A 23 -5.74 10.94 4.66
C ALA A 23 -7.16 11.51 4.89
N ARG A 24 -7.68 11.42 6.12
CA ARG A 24 -9.00 11.98 6.49
C ARG A 24 -9.09 13.50 6.34
N LEU A 25 -8.02 14.23 6.67
CA LEU A 25 -7.97 15.68 6.43
C LEU A 25 -8.06 16.02 4.94
N ALA A 26 -7.63 15.11 4.08
CA ALA A 26 -7.79 15.18 2.64
C ALA A 26 -9.11 14.51 2.16
N GLY A 27 -10.07 14.16 3.02
CA GLY A 27 -11.30 13.48 2.60
C GLY A 27 -11.03 12.14 1.89
N LEU A 28 -9.96 11.44 2.27
CA LEU A 28 -9.61 10.12 1.78
C LEU A 28 -9.57 9.12 2.93
N HIS A 29 -9.82 7.86 2.63
CA HIS A 29 -9.63 6.77 3.58
C HIS A 29 -8.48 5.87 3.14
N LEU A 30 -7.89 5.13 4.08
CA LEU A 30 -6.92 4.08 3.77
C LEU A 30 -7.57 2.71 3.89
N GLN A 31 -7.24 1.84 2.94
CA GLN A 31 -7.53 0.42 3.00
C GLN A 31 -6.22 -0.34 3.11
N VAL A 32 -6.08 -1.18 4.15
CA VAL A 32 -4.93 -2.07 4.33
C VAL A 32 -5.09 -3.26 3.38
N LEU A 33 -4.04 -3.54 2.62
CA LEU A 33 -3.97 -4.64 1.65
C LEU A 33 -3.12 -5.79 2.19
N ASP A 34 -1.97 -5.49 2.81
CA ASP A 34 -1.15 -6.45 3.52
C ASP A 34 -0.46 -5.80 4.73
N ALA A 35 -0.09 -6.61 5.71
CA ALA A 35 0.63 -6.20 6.92
C ALA A 35 1.60 -7.32 7.34
N TYR A 36 1.56 -7.80 8.59
CA TYR A 36 2.43 -8.91 8.99
C TYR A 36 2.25 -10.15 8.12
N ARG A 37 3.34 -10.58 7.50
CA ARG A 37 3.41 -11.77 6.62
C ARG A 37 4.32 -12.83 7.22
N PRO A 38 3.79 -13.99 7.66
CA PRO A 38 4.60 -15.10 8.14
C PRO A 38 5.64 -15.55 7.10
N GLN A 39 6.78 -16.10 7.56
CA GLN A 39 7.85 -16.54 6.66
C GLN A 39 7.36 -17.56 5.61
N GLN A 40 6.40 -18.43 5.95
CA GLN A 40 5.82 -19.38 5.00
C GLN A 40 5.09 -18.66 3.86
N ALA A 41 4.36 -17.58 4.15
CA ALA A 41 3.70 -16.78 3.12
C ALA A 41 4.72 -16.00 2.28
N GLN A 42 5.78 -15.46 2.90
CA GLN A 42 6.89 -14.85 2.15
C GLN A 42 7.58 -15.85 1.21
N GLN A 43 7.76 -17.11 1.64
CA GLN A 43 8.33 -18.17 0.78
C GLN A 43 7.45 -18.43 -0.45
N LEU A 44 6.13 -18.51 -0.26
CA LEU A 44 5.20 -18.71 -1.36
C LEU A 44 5.24 -17.55 -2.35
N LEU A 45 5.30 -16.31 -1.85
CA LEU A 45 5.42 -15.14 -2.72
C LEU A 45 6.74 -15.12 -3.49
N TRP A 46 7.87 -15.45 -2.84
CA TRP A 46 9.16 -15.57 -3.50
C TRP A 46 9.17 -16.67 -4.57
N ASN A 47 8.52 -17.80 -4.31
CA ASN A 47 8.41 -18.88 -5.30
C ASN A 47 7.58 -18.45 -6.53
N ALA A 48 6.57 -17.60 -6.33
CA ALA A 48 5.74 -17.07 -7.41
C ALA A 48 6.45 -15.95 -8.20
N CYS A 49 7.23 -15.10 -7.52
CA CYS A 49 8.01 -14.03 -8.12
C CYS A 49 9.42 -13.97 -7.48
N PRO A 50 10.39 -14.74 -8.03
CA PRO A 50 11.76 -14.76 -7.51
C PRO A 50 12.57 -13.58 -8.06
N ASN A 51 12.02 -12.36 -7.95
CA ASN A 51 12.68 -11.12 -8.34
C ASN A 51 12.83 -10.22 -7.11
N GLN A 52 14.08 -9.96 -6.72
CA GLN A 52 14.41 -9.18 -5.53
C GLN A 52 14.02 -7.70 -5.61
N ASP A 53 13.77 -7.18 -6.82
CA ASP A 53 13.30 -5.80 -7.01
C ASP A 53 11.87 -5.63 -6.44
N TYR A 54 11.11 -6.71 -6.34
CA TYR A 54 9.72 -6.71 -5.89
C TYR A 54 9.48 -7.55 -4.63
N VAL A 55 10.10 -8.73 -4.53
CA VAL A 55 9.93 -9.66 -3.42
C VAL A 55 11.29 -9.97 -2.84
N VAL A 56 11.57 -9.58 -1.60
CA VAL A 56 12.88 -9.88 -1.01
C VAL A 56 13.06 -11.39 -0.78
N PRO A 57 14.25 -11.95 -1.09
CA PRO A 57 14.58 -13.33 -0.77
C PRO A 57 14.33 -13.63 0.70
N ILE A 58 13.78 -14.82 0.99
CA ILE A 58 13.41 -15.20 2.36
C ILE A 58 14.59 -15.13 3.34
N ALA A 59 15.80 -15.45 2.88
CA ALA A 59 17.02 -15.44 3.67
C ALA A 59 17.41 -14.04 4.19
N LEU A 60 16.97 -12.97 3.53
CA LEU A 60 17.22 -11.59 3.93
C LEU A 60 16.19 -11.07 4.95
N GLY A 61 15.01 -11.69 4.99
CA GLY A 61 13.90 -11.30 5.86
C GLY A 61 13.14 -10.06 5.37
N SER A 62 11.82 -10.23 5.19
CA SER A 62 10.91 -9.15 4.77
C SER A 62 10.53 -8.21 5.92
N ASN A 63 10.34 -6.92 5.62
CA ASN A 63 9.74 -5.96 6.55
C ASN A 63 8.32 -6.38 6.98
N HIS A 64 7.56 -7.03 6.09
CA HIS A 64 6.26 -7.61 6.46
C HIS A 64 6.43 -8.74 7.49
N SER A 65 7.46 -9.58 7.35
CA SER A 65 7.76 -10.62 8.35
C SER A 65 8.30 -10.06 9.67
N ARG A 66 8.80 -8.82 9.69
CA ARG A 66 9.12 -8.08 10.92
C ARG A 66 7.90 -7.35 11.51
N GLY A 67 6.78 -7.30 10.79
CA GLY A 67 5.57 -6.57 11.20
C GLY A 67 5.71 -5.04 11.11
N THR A 68 6.72 -4.54 10.39
CA THR A 68 7.05 -3.10 10.31
C THR A 68 6.62 -2.46 8.99
N ALA A 69 6.10 -3.23 8.03
CA ALA A 69 5.56 -2.74 6.77
C ALA A 69 4.06 -3.02 6.67
N ILE A 70 3.35 -2.10 6.02
CA ILE A 70 1.91 -2.15 5.77
C ILE A 70 1.68 -1.61 4.37
N ASP A 71 1.06 -2.42 3.52
CA ASP A 71 0.64 -2.00 2.19
C ASP A 71 -0.77 -1.42 2.26
N VAL A 72 -0.96 -0.25 1.66
CA VAL A 72 -2.23 0.47 1.68
C VAL A 72 -2.60 1.00 0.31
N THR A 73 -3.90 1.15 0.08
CA THR A 73 -4.45 1.98 -1.01
C THR A 73 -5.34 3.08 -0.45
N LEU A 74 -5.67 4.05 -1.30
CA LEU A 74 -6.55 5.16 -0.98
C LEU A 74 -7.96 4.87 -1.48
N LEU A 75 -8.95 5.23 -0.66
CA LEU A 75 -10.34 5.27 -1.06
C LEU A 75 -10.82 6.73 -1.05
N ASP A 76 -11.75 7.05 -1.94
CA ASP A 76 -12.49 8.31 -1.88
C ASP A 76 -13.53 8.34 -0.74
N GLU A 77 -14.24 9.46 -0.61
CA GLU A 77 -15.28 9.68 0.41
C GLU A 77 -16.44 8.68 0.31
N SER A 78 -16.67 8.10 -0.88
CA SER A 78 -17.68 7.07 -1.13
C SER A 78 -17.16 5.65 -0.89
N GLY A 79 -15.90 5.51 -0.49
CA GLY A 79 -15.25 4.22 -0.24
C GLY A 79 -14.78 3.51 -1.50
N GLN A 80 -14.74 4.19 -2.65
CA GLN A 80 -14.23 3.60 -3.89
C GLN A 80 -12.70 3.73 -3.94
N PRO A 81 -11.97 2.65 -4.29
CA PRO A 81 -10.53 2.73 -4.48
C PRO A 81 -10.15 3.75 -5.54
N LEU A 82 -9.18 4.60 -5.22
CA LEU A 82 -8.56 5.47 -6.20
C LEU A 82 -7.74 4.64 -7.17
N ASP A 83 -7.78 5.03 -8.44
CA ASP A 83 -6.91 4.47 -9.48
C ASP A 83 -5.45 4.81 -9.16
N MET A 84 -4.68 3.83 -8.68
CA MET A 84 -3.28 4.00 -8.30
C MET A 84 -2.31 3.92 -9.48
N GLY A 85 -2.79 3.54 -10.67
CA GLY A 85 -2.00 3.32 -11.88
C GLY A 85 -1.90 1.85 -12.27
N THR A 86 -1.45 1.02 -11.34
CA THR A 86 -1.39 -0.44 -11.46
C THR A 86 -2.23 -1.12 -10.38
N ALA A 87 -2.46 -2.42 -10.53
CA ALA A 87 -3.04 -3.22 -9.46
C ALA A 87 -2.07 -3.34 -8.26
N PHE A 88 -2.61 -3.76 -7.12
CA PHE A 88 -1.80 -4.23 -6.00
C PHE A 88 -1.01 -5.48 -6.40
N ASP A 89 0.22 -5.62 -5.90
CA ASP A 89 1.15 -6.70 -6.25
C ASP A 89 1.49 -6.79 -7.76
N GLU A 90 1.46 -5.66 -8.47
CA GLU A 90 1.99 -5.58 -9.83
C GLU A 90 3.53 -5.58 -9.79
N MET A 91 4.14 -6.70 -10.11
CA MET A 91 5.60 -6.92 -10.02
C MET A 91 6.29 -6.57 -11.36
N ASP A 92 6.02 -5.36 -11.83
CA ASP A 92 6.50 -4.80 -13.10
C ASP A 92 6.91 -3.33 -12.93
N ASP A 93 7.74 -2.80 -13.83
CA ASP A 93 8.35 -1.47 -13.68
C ASP A 93 7.30 -0.33 -13.65
N LEU A 94 6.12 -0.57 -14.23
CA LEU A 94 4.96 0.32 -14.16
C LEU A 94 4.49 0.59 -12.72
N SER A 95 4.73 -0.34 -11.78
CA SER A 95 4.33 -0.17 -10.37
C SER A 95 5.31 0.70 -9.58
N HIS A 96 6.48 1.01 -10.15
CA HIS A 96 7.47 1.84 -9.49
C HIS A 96 6.92 3.25 -9.16
N PRO A 97 7.29 3.81 -8.00
CA PRO A 97 6.94 5.18 -7.68
C PRO A 97 7.39 6.15 -8.78
N TYR A 98 6.48 7.02 -9.22
CA TYR A 98 6.74 8.06 -10.22
C TYR A 98 7.08 7.55 -11.64
N HIS A 99 6.68 6.33 -12.00
CA HIS A 99 6.86 5.84 -13.37
C HIS A 99 6.18 6.79 -14.40
N PRO A 100 6.90 7.25 -15.45
CA PRO A 100 6.40 8.31 -16.35
C PRO A 100 5.17 7.89 -17.18
N ALA A 101 5.00 6.59 -17.44
CA ALA A 101 3.81 6.06 -18.12
C ALA A 101 2.58 5.97 -17.22
N VAL A 102 2.74 6.17 -15.91
CA VAL A 102 1.64 6.22 -14.93
C VAL A 102 1.50 7.68 -14.47
N PRO A 103 0.81 8.53 -15.26
CA PRO A 103 0.69 9.92 -14.91
C PRO A 103 -0.06 10.06 -13.57
N PRO A 104 0.30 11.03 -12.71
CA PRO A 104 -0.58 11.43 -11.62
C PRO A 104 -1.91 11.85 -12.27
N ARG A 105 -2.98 11.08 -12.02
CA ARG A 105 -4.26 11.33 -12.68
C ARG A 105 -4.72 12.76 -12.37
N ARG A 106 -4.77 13.62 -13.40
CA ARG A 106 -5.55 14.86 -13.38
C ARG A 106 -7.03 14.48 -13.37
N SER A 107 -7.74 14.94 -12.37
CA SER A 107 -9.13 14.56 -12.14
C SER A 107 -10.07 15.05 -13.23
N ALA A 108 -10.94 14.17 -13.70
CA ALA A 108 -12.21 14.61 -14.26
C ALA A 108 -13.12 14.96 -13.07
N SER A 109 -13.37 16.25 -12.89
CA SER A 109 -14.56 16.84 -12.24
C SER A 109 -14.97 16.38 -10.83
N SER A 110 -14.03 16.10 -9.90
CA SER A 110 -14.38 16.01 -8.47
C SER A 110 -13.30 16.60 -7.54
N PRO A 111 -13.67 17.39 -6.49
CA PRO A 111 -12.74 17.99 -5.53
C PRO A 111 -11.86 17.00 -4.75
N ALA A 112 -12.20 15.72 -4.74
CA ALA A 112 -11.45 14.66 -4.06
C ALA A 112 -10.12 14.29 -4.76
N ALA A 113 -9.97 14.63 -6.04
CA ALA A 113 -8.93 14.05 -6.88
C ALA A 113 -7.70 14.95 -7.08
N GLU A 114 -7.65 16.14 -6.49
CA GLU A 114 -6.40 16.92 -6.25
C GLU A 114 -5.50 16.32 -5.15
N ARG A 115 -5.97 15.26 -4.46
CA ARG A 115 -5.48 14.90 -3.13
C ARG A 115 -4.52 13.71 -3.07
N ARG A 116 -4.18 13.10 -4.23
CA ARG A 116 -3.18 12.01 -4.36
C ARG A 116 -1.73 12.49 -4.20
N ASP A 117 -1.42 13.70 -4.68
CA ASP A 117 -0.06 14.25 -4.61
C ASP A 117 0.38 14.52 -3.16
N VAL A 118 -0.58 14.74 -2.27
CA VAL A 118 -0.34 14.87 -0.83
C VAL A 118 0.21 13.58 -0.25
N TRP A 119 -0.26 12.41 -0.72
CA TRP A 119 0.13 11.13 -0.13
C TRP A 119 1.56 10.74 -0.48
N ARG A 120 1.98 10.89 -1.75
CA ARG A 120 3.35 10.52 -2.16
C ARG A 120 4.45 11.43 -1.57
N ARG A 121 4.07 12.51 -0.86
CA ARG A 121 4.98 13.48 -0.19
C ARG A 121 5.03 13.34 1.34
N LEU A 122 4.23 12.44 1.92
CA LEU A 122 4.24 12.11 3.36
C LEU A 122 5.08 10.87 3.61
#